data_AF-A0A8J8BXR9-F1
#
_entry.id   AF-A0A8J8BXR9-F1
#
_cell.length_a   1.000
_cell.length_b   1.000
_cell.length_c   1.000
_cell.angle_alpha   90.00
_cell.angle_beta   90.00
_cell.angle_gamma   90.00
#
_symmetry.space_group_name_H-M   'P 1'
#
loop_
_entity.id
_entity.type
_entity.pdbx_description
1 polymer ?
#
loop_
_entity_poly.entity_id
_entity_poly.type
_entity_poly.pdbx_seq_one_letter_code
_entity_poly.pdbx_strand_id
1 'polypeptide(L)'
;MKEMCVQVGHSSLDPDKHCFDGDSSYVTGSFENELVRLLGVDAFEVRGLNLYYLRKSGFLYRLDYNLRKYLEPKLTKESIGIHKNLGFEARDFFESILEEDLVLSFEREVFDRYERPLVYLAVKDQDTYNLRLVQAGYALPYFIYPNAVSPTEEGEFTYDVL
;
A
#
# COMPACT_ATOMS: atom_id res chain seq x y z
N MET A 1 3.31 17.09 12.29
CA MET A 1 3.28 16.51 10.93
C MET A 1 4.20 17.36 10.08
N LYS A 2 5.17 16.75 9.41
CA LYS A 2 6.09 17.47 8.51
C LYS A 2 5.51 17.38 7.11
N GLU A 3 5.35 18.52 6.45
CA GLU A 3 4.78 18.62 5.11
C GLU A 3 5.84 19.07 4.10
N MET A 4 5.69 18.61 2.87
CA MET A 4 6.57 18.96 1.76
C MET A 4 5.78 19.04 0.47
N CYS A 5 5.93 20.15 -0.26
CA CYS A 5 5.39 20.26 -1.62
C CYS A 5 6.28 19.47 -2.58
N VAL A 6 5.66 18.65 -3.43
CA VAL A 6 6.30 17.77 -4.40
C VAL A 6 5.51 17.76 -5.69
N GLN A 7 6.07 17.14 -6.72
CA GLN A 7 5.37 16.91 -7.98
C GLN A 7 5.15 15.43 -8.21
N VAL A 8 4.23 15.09 -9.09
CA VAL A 8 4.04 13.71 -9.54
C VAL A 8 5.30 13.22 -10.25
N GLY A 9 5.78 12.06 -9.82
CA GLY A 9 6.90 11.36 -10.43
C GLY A 9 6.42 10.31 -11.43
N HIS A 10 7.32 9.52 -12.00
CA HIS A 10 6.98 8.46 -12.96
C HIS A 10 7.84 7.21 -12.76
N SER A 11 7.41 6.06 -13.29
CA SER A 11 8.20 4.85 -13.28
C SER A 11 9.46 5.01 -14.15
N SER A 12 10.56 4.38 -13.73
CA SER A 12 11.78 4.30 -14.54
C SER A 12 11.64 3.32 -15.71
N LEU A 13 10.67 2.41 -15.66
CA LEU A 13 10.39 1.43 -16.71
C LEU A 13 9.37 1.95 -17.73
N ASP A 14 8.51 2.88 -17.32
CA ASP A 14 7.43 3.43 -18.14
C ASP A 14 7.13 4.87 -17.69
N PRO A 15 7.65 5.89 -18.40
CA PRO A 15 7.47 7.30 -18.02
C PRO A 15 6.01 7.77 -18.03
N ASP A 16 5.10 7.05 -18.68
CA ASP A 16 3.66 7.36 -18.71
C ASP A 16 2.91 6.75 -17.50
N LYS A 17 3.63 6.16 -16.54
CA LYS A 17 3.06 5.54 -15.33
C LYS A 17 3.52 6.25 -14.06
N HIS A 18 2.57 6.87 -13.36
CA HIS A 18 2.79 7.59 -12.11
C HIS A 18 2.45 6.76 -10.87
N CYS A 19 1.59 5.75 -11.01
CA CYS A 19 1.23 4.81 -9.94
C CYS A 19 1.82 3.42 -10.17
N PHE A 20 2.39 2.85 -9.12
CA PHE A 20 2.87 1.47 -9.12
C PHE A 20 1.72 0.49 -8.80
N ASP A 21 0.95 0.80 -7.74
CA ASP A 21 -0.23 0.08 -7.25
C ASP A 21 -1.32 1.08 -6.83
N GLY A 22 -2.46 0.60 -6.33
CA GLY A 22 -3.56 1.46 -5.87
C GLY A 22 -3.28 2.27 -4.60
N ASP A 23 -2.13 2.08 -3.95
CA ASP A 23 -1.69 2.82 -2.77
C ASP A 23 -0.23 3.29 -2.85
N SER A 24 0.38 3.23 -4.04
CA SER A 24 1.80 3.48 -4.23
C SER A 24 2.03 4.32 -5.48
N SER A 25 2.68 5.47 -5.34
CA SER A 25 2.89 6.43 -6.44
C SER A 25 4.30 7.00 -6.41
N TYR A 26 4.80 7.40 -7.57
CA TYR A 26 6.05 8.09 -7.72
C TYR A 26 5.88 9.58 -7.45
N VAL A 27 6.84 10.17 -6.74
CA VAL A 27 6.90 11.61 -6.44
C VAL A 27 8.29 12.13 -6.77
N THR A 28 8.38 13.41 -7.12
CA THR A 28 9.62 14.06 -7.53
C THR A 28 9.68 15.51 -7.04
N GLY A 29 10.78 16.20 -7.32
CA GLY A 29 10.98 17.62 -7.04
C GLY A 29 12.35 17.86 -6.43
N SER A 30 12.39 18.04 -5.11
CA SER A 30 13.65 18.27 -4.37
C SER A 30 14.49 17.00 -4.16
N PHE A 31 13.98 15.84 -4.58
CA PHE A 31 14.60 14.53 -4.47
C PHE A 31 14.46 13.80 -5.80
N GLU A 32 15.32 12.81 -6.03
CA GLU A 32 15.20 11.93 -7.19
C GLU A 32 13.87 11.19 -7.13
N ASN A 33 13.29 10.92 -8.30
CA ASN A 33 12.00 10.29 -8.45
C ASN A 33 11.82 9.03 -7.57
N GLU A 34 11.02 9.16 -6.51
CA GLU A 34 10.95 8.25 -5.37
C GLU A 34 9.60 7.56 -5.31
N LEU A 35 9.57 6.28 -4.92
CA LEU A 35 8.32 5.53 -4.78
C LEU A 35 7.82 5.60 -3.33
N VAL A 36 6.68 6.27 -3.12
CA VAL A 36 6.04 6.36 -1.80
C VAL A 36 4.84 5.43 -1.69
N ARG A 37 4.51 5.01 -0.47
CA ARG A 37 3.29 4.24 -0.16
C ARG A 37 2.37 5.03 0.78
N LEU A 38 1.08 4.97 0.50
CA LEU A 38 0.05 5.64 1.28
C LEU A 38 -0.11 4.98 2.65
N LEU A 39 0.10 5.77 3.71
CA LEU A 39 0.00 5.34 5.09
C LEU A 39 -1.47 5.15 5.52
N GLY A 40 -1.75 4.13 6.33
CA GLY A 40 -3.08 3.86 6.90
C GLY A 40 -4.07 3.19 5.94
N VAL A 41 -3.66 2.90 4.70
CA VAL A 41 -4.49 2.22 3.70
C VAL A 41 -3.70 1.13 2.98
N ASP A 42 -4.38 0.05 2.60
CA ASP A 42 -3.80 -1.06 1.84
C ASP A 42 -4.65 -1.31 0.59
N ALA A 43 -4.05 -1.17 -0.59
CA ALA A 43 -4.73 -1.43 -1.85
C ALA A 43 -4.40 -2.83 -2.39
N PHE A 44 -5.21 -3.32 -3.32
CA PHE A 44 -4.92 -4.57 -4.02
C PHE A 44 -3.64 -4.41 -4.86
N GLU A 45 -2.70 -5.34 -4.68
CA GLU A 45 -1.43 -5.33 -5.40
C GLU A 45 -1.63 -5.76 -6.87
N VAL A 46 -1.12 -4.97 -7.82
CA VAL A 46 -1.17 -5.22 -9.29
C VAL A 46 -0.37 -6.46 -9.67
N ARG A 47 0.72 -6.74 -8.94
CA ARG A 47 1.47 -7.99 -9.09
C ARG A 47 0.62 -9.21 -8.72
N GLY A 48 -0.46 -8.99 -7.98
CA GLY A 48 -1.49 -9.96 -7.63
C GLY A 48 -1.00 -11.04 -6.66
N LEU A 49 -1.96 -11.75 -6.10
CA LEU A 49 -1.69 -12.96 -5.33
C LEU A 49 -1.23 -14.06 -6.30
N ASN A 50 -0.04 -14.64 -6.11
CA ASN A 50 0.45 -15.72 -6.98
C ASN A 50 0.46 -17.05 -6.22
N LEU A 51 -0.29 -18.04 -6.73
CA LEU A 51 -0.32 -19.40 -6.16
C LEU A 51 1.07 -20.04 -6.02
N TYR A 52 1.97 -19.77 -6.97
CA TYR A 52 3.35 -20.22 -6.88
C TYR A 52 4.06 -19.60 -5.67
N TYR A 53 3.93 -18.29 -5.46
CA TYR A 53 4.55 -17.61 -4.31
C TYR A 53 3.89 -17.99 -2.98
N LEU A 54 2.57 -18.18 -2.93
CA LEU A 54 1.87 -18.68 -1.74
C LEU A 54 2.34 -20.09 -1.33
N ARG A 55 2.56 -20.97 -2.32
CA ARG A 55 3.09 -22.31 -2.08
C ARG A 55 4.56 -22.27 -1.68
N LYS A 56 5.39 -21.51 -2.41
CA LYS A 56 6.84 -21.40 -2.18
C LYS A 56 7.18 -20.77 -0.84
N SER A 57 6.43 -19.74 -0.43
CA SER A 57 6.62 -19.08 0.87
C SER A 57 6.20 -19.95 2.07
N GLY A 58 5.62 -21.13 1.82
CA GLY A 58 5.08 -21.98 2.87
C GLY A 58 3.89 -21.33 3.60
N PHE A 59 3.31 -20.24 3.09
CA PHE A 59 2.27 -19.47 3.77
C PHE A 59 1.13 -20.35 4.28
N LEU A 60 0.56 -21.19 3.41
CA LEU A 60 -0.54 -22.08 3.77
C LEU A 60 -0.17 -23.13 4.83
N TYR A 61 1.10 -23.49 4.94
CA TYR A 61 1.60 -24.45 5.93
C TYR A 61 1.91 -23.81 7.29
N ARG A 62 1.99 -22.47 7.35
CA ARG A 62 2.11 -21.70 8.59
C ARG A 62 0.76 -21.41 9.26
N LEU A 63 -0.34 -21.54 8.50
CA LEU A 63 -1.69 -21.39 9.04
C LEU A 63 -2.07 -22.60 9.88
N ASP A 64 -2.90 -22.39 10.90
CA ASP A 64 -3.51 -23.50 11.63
C ASP A 64 -4.39 -24.35 10.69
N TYR A 65 -4.64 -25.59 11.10
CA TYR A 65 -5.36 -26.57 10.28
C TYR A 65 -6.74 -26.09 9.83
N ASN A 66 -7.51 -25.44 10.72
CA ASN A 66 -8.87 -25.01 10.41
C ASN A 66 -8.87 -23.85 9.42
N LEU A 67 -8.00 -22.87 9.64
CA LEU A 67 -7.88 -21.72 8.74
C LEU A 67 -7.36 -22.14 7.35
N ARG A 68 -6.36 -23.04 7.30
CA ARG A 68 -5.88 -23.62 6.05
C ARG A 68 -7.01 -24.32 5.30
N LYS A 69 -7.74 -25.22 5.98
CA LYS A 69 -8.87 -25.96 5.38
C LYS A 69 -9.95 -25.03 4.82
N TYR A 70 -10.16 -23.88 5.45
CA TYR A 70 -11.10 -22.87 4.99
C TYR A 70 -10.58 -22.05 3.78
N LEU A 71 -9.30 -21.67 3.78
CA LEU A 71 -8.71 -20.76 2.78
C LEU A 71 -8.23 -21.49 1.52
N GLU A 72 -7.62 -22.66 1.65
CA GLU A 72 -7.01 -23.39 0.53
C GLU A 72 -7.99 -23.64 -0.63
N PRO A 73 -9.27 -24.03 -0.41
CA PRO A 73 -10.25 -24.18 -1.50
C PRO A 73 -10.63 -22.87 -2.19
N LYS A 74 -10.46 -21.71 -1.52
CA LYS A 74 -10.78 -20.39 -2.07
C LYS A 74 -9.66 -19.80 -2.92
N LEU A 75 -8.45 -20.36 -2.84
CA LEU A 75 -7.28 -19.91 -3.60
C LEU A 75 -7.28 -20.56 -4.99
N THR A 76 -8.20 -20.12 -5.83
CA THR A 76 -8.35 -20.61 -7.21
C THR A 76 -7.65 -19.68 -8.19
N LYS A 77 -7.52 -20.11 -9.45
CA LYS A 77 -7.06 -19.20 -10.53
C LYS A 77 -7.99 -18.01 -10.71
N GLU A 78 -9.28 -18.22 -10.48
CA GLU A 78 -10.31 -17.18 -10.56
C GLU A 78 -10.15 -16.15 -9.45
N SER A 79 -9.98 -16.58 -8.19
CA SER A 79 -9.78 -15.64 -7.07
C SER A 79 -8.51 -14.80 -7.24
N ILE A 80 -7.45 -15.39 -7.79
CA ILE A 80 -6.23 -14.66 -8.18
C ILE A 80 -6.52 -13.65 -9.28
N GLY A 81 -7.26 -14.05 -10.30
CA GLY A 81 -7.65 -13.17 -11.40
C GLY A 81 -8.43 -11.96 -10.89
N ILE A 82 -9.41 -12.19 -10.00
CA ILE A 82 -10.19 -11.14 -9.34
C ILE A 82 -9.27 -10.18 -8.58
N HIS A 83 -8.39 -10.70 -7.72
CA HIS A 83 -7.46 -9.87 -6.96
C HIS A 83 -6.55 -9.03 -7.86
N LYS A 84 -6.06 -9.62 -8.95
CA LYS A 84 -5.20 -8.92 -9.91
C LYS A 84 -5.96 -7.81 -10.65
N ASN A 85 -7.20 -8.09 -11.06
CA ASN A 85 -8.05 -7.10 -11.72
C ASN A 85 -8.36 -5.92 -10.78
N LEU A 86 -8.71 -6.20 -9.52
CA LEU A 86 -8.92 -5.17 -8.51
C LEU A 86 -7.66 -4.30 -8.30
N GLY A 87 -6.47 -4.89 -8.36
CA GLY A 87 -5.21 -4.14 -8.29
C GLY A 87 -5.02 -3.20 -9.48
N PHE A 88 -5.33 -3.66 -10.70
CA PHE A 88 -5.31 -2.79 -11.88
C PHE A 88 -6.36 -1.67 -11.79
N GLU A 89 -7.59 -1.99 -11.39
CA GLU A 89 -8.66 -1.00 -11.22
C GLU A 89 -8.29 0.06 -10.18
N ALA A 90 -7.73 -0.35 -9.04
CA ALA A 90 -7.28 0.56 -7.99
C ALA A 90 -6.15 1.48 -8.46
N ARG A 91 -5.15 0.93 -9.14
CA ARG A 91 -4.05 1.72 -9.72
C ARG A 91 -4.57 2.70 -10.78
N ASP A 92 -5.40 2.23 -11.70
CA ASP A 92 -5.90 3.05 -12.80
C ASP A 92 -6.85 4.15 -12.29
N PHE A 93 -7.63 3.88 -11.23
CA PHE A 93 -8.37 4.90 -10.53
C PHE A 93 -7.44 5.92 -9.88
N PHE A 94 -6.41 5.48 -9.13
CA PHE A 94 -5.47 6.38 -8.47
C PHE A 94 -4.78 7.29 -9.50
N GLU A 95 -4.28 6.71 -10.59
CA GLU A 95 -3.70 7.43 -11.73
C GLU A 95 -4.66 8.50 -12.28
N SER A 96 -5.95 8.16 -12.45
CA SER A 96 -6.95 9.05 -13.05
C SER A 96 -7.30 10.28 -12.22
N ILE A 97 -7.03 10.23 -10.91
CA ILE A 97 -7.34 11.33 -9.99
C ILE A 97 -6.11 12.09 -9.53
N LEU A 98 -4.91 11.63 -9.90
CA LEU A 98 -3.64 12.19 -9.47
C LEU A 98 -3.40 13.52 -10.17
N GLU A 99 -3.12 14.55 -9.38
CA GLU A 99 -2.75 15.88 -9.87
C GLU A 99 -1.23 16.05 -9.88
N GLU A 100 -0.74 17.01 -10.67
CA GLU A 100 0.69 17.29 -10.83
C GLU A 100 1.34 17.79 -9.53
N ASP A 101 0.71 18.75 -8.86
CA ASP A 101 1.23 19.40 -7.66
C ASP A 101 0.65 18.76 -6.39
N LEU A 102 1.55 18.26 -5.54
CA LEU A 102 1.20 17.40 -4.42
C LEU A 102 1.81 17.89 -3.10
N VAL A 103 1.18 17.50 -2.00
CA VAL A 103 1.67 17.69 -0.63
C VAL A 103 1.85 16.33 0.01
N LEU A 104 3.10 16.01 0.37
CA LEU A 104 3.46 14.86 1.19
C LEU A 104 3.45 15.25 2.65
N SER A 105 2.77 14.44 3.47
CA SER A 105 2.74 14.62 4.92
C SER A 105 3.21 13.36 5.65
N PHE A 106 4.11 13.53 6.62
CA PHE A 106 4.69 12.45 7.42
C PHE A 106 4.19 12.54 8.87
N GLU A 107 3.78 11.40 9.44
CA GLU A 107 3.33 11.30 10.83
C GLU A 107 4.52 11.27 11.82
N ARG A 108 5.34 10.23 11.73
CA ARG A 108 6.72 10.09 12.21
C ARG A 108 7.48 9.43 11.06
N GLU A 109 8.77 9.66 10.84
CA GLU A 109 9.46 9.09 9.67
C GLU A 109 9.41 7.55 9.73
N VAL A 110 8.47 6.93 9.01
CA VAL A 110 8.25 5.48 8.98
C VAL A 110 8.48 5.02 7.55
N PHE A 111 9.63 4.38 7.33
CA PHE A 111 9.85 3.58 6.13
C PHE A 111 9.22 2.21 6.36
N ASP A 112 8.68 1.59 5.32
CA ASP A 112 8.30 0.19 5.40
C ASP A 112 9.55 -0.72 5.33
N ARG A 113 9.34 -2.04 5.47
CA ARG A 113 10.42 -3.04 5.40
C ARG A 113 11.17 -3.09 4.05
N TYR A 114 10.64 -2.43 3.03
CA TYR A 114 11.21 -2.31 1.70
C TYR A 114 11.84 -0.94 1.46
N GLU A 115 12.04 -0.17 2.53
CA GLU A 115 12.64 1.17 2.50
C GLU A 115 11.82 2.19 1.71
N ARG A 116 10.50 1.96 1.54
CA ARG A 116 9.59 2.96 0.94
C ARG A 116 9.10 3.95 2.00
N PRO A 117 9.10 5.26 1.74
CA PRO A 117 8.51 6.23 2.64
C PRO A 117 6.99 6.02 2.76
N LEU A 118 6.47 5.96 4.00
CA LEU A 118 5.04 5.95 4.28
C LEU A 118 4.52 7.38 4.47
N VAL A 119 3.51 7.76 3.68
CA VAL A 119 3.06 9.14 3.58
C VAL A 119 1.54 9.27 3.52
N TYR A 120 1.02 10.41 3.96
CA TYR A 120 -0.25 10.90 3.45
C TYR A 120 0.02 11.78 2.23
N LEU A 121 -0.70 11.52 1.14
CA LEU A 121 -0.58 12.29 -0.09
C LEU A 121 -1.87 13.07 -0.32
N ALA A 122 -1.77 14.34 -0.66
CA ALA A 122 -2.91 15.19 -0.98
C ALA A 122 -2.55 16.23 -2.03
N VAL A 123 -3.56 16.88 -2.58
CA VAL A 123 -3.40 18.21 -3.19
C VAL A 123 -3.59 19.24 -2.08
N LYS A 124 -2.91 20.38 -2.20
CA LYS A 124 -2.99 21.43 -1.19
C LYS A 124 -4.46 21.81 -0.93
N ASP A 125 -4.81 21.87 0.35
CA ASP A 125 -6.15 22.22 0.84
C ASP A 125 -7.28 21.26 0.39
N GLN A 126 -6.94 20.04 -0.07
CA GLN A 126 -7.90 18.98 -0.41
C GLN A 126 -7.78 17.76 0.50
N ASP A 127 -8.76 16.86 0.42
CA ASP A 127 -8.72 15.54 1.06
C ASP A 127 -7.55 14.70 0.55
N THR A 128 -6.99 13.87 1.44
CA THR A 128 -5.93 12.93 1.07
C THR A 128 -6.41 11.90 0.04
N TYR A 129 -5.51 11.49 -0.84
CA TYR A 129 -5.75 10.38 -1.75
C TYR A 129 -6.06 9.09 -0.99
N ASN A 130 -5.48 8.91 0.20
CA ASN A 130 -5.78 7.80 1.11
C ASN A 130 -7.30 7.72 1.37
N LEU A 131 -7.94 8.84 1.74
CA LEU A 131 -9.38 8.90 1.98
C LEU A 131 -10.19 8.66 0.70
N ARG A 132 -9.79 9.27 -0.42
CA ARG A 132 -10.47 9.13 -1.72
C ARG A 132 -10.48 7.68 -2.21
N LEU A 133 -9.37 6.96 -2.03
CA LEU A 133 -9.23 5.54 -2.39
C LEU A 133 -10.12 4.64 -1.52
N VAL A 134 -10.21 4.92 -0.22
CA VAL A 134 -11.11 4.20 0.69
C VAL A 134 -12.57 4.46 0.33
N GLN A 135 -12.95 5.70 0.07
CA GLN A 135 -14.31 6.07 -0.32
C GLN A 135 -14.74 5.41 -1.64
N ALA A 136 -13.81 5.26 -2.59
CA ALA A 136 -14.05 4.59 -3.85
C ALA A 136 -14.03 3.05 -3.77
N GLY A 137 -13.66 2.48 -2.62
CA GLY A 137 -13.57 1.03 -2.41
C GLY A 137 -12.33 0.37 -3.02
N TYR A 138 -11.31 1.17 -3.35
CA TYR A 138 -10.06 0.69 -3.96
C TYR A 138 -8.92 0.46 -2.96
N ALA A 139 -9.10 0.87 -1.70
CA ALA A 139 -8.20 0.56 -0.61
C ALA A 139 -8.97 0.26 0.68
N LEU A 140 -8.38 -0.58 1.54
CA LEU A 140 -8.90 -0.90 2.86
C LEU A 140 -8.11 -0.13 3.93
N PRO A 141 -8.77 0.54 4.90
CA PRO A 141 -8.06 1.15 6.00
C PRO A 141 -7.47 0.07 6.93
N TYR A 142 -6.26 0.30 7.43
CA TYR A 142 -5.67 -0.51 8.51
C TYR A 142 -5.40 0.33 9.76
N PHE A 143 -5.31 -0.36 10.89
CA PHE A 143 -5.10 0.29 12.18
C PHE A 143 -3.61 0.56 12.43
N ILE A 144 -3.29 1.81 12.71
CA ILE A 144 -1.99 2.22 13.27
C ILE A 144 -2.22 2.39 14.77
N TYR A 145 -1.64 1.51 15.57
CA TYR A 145 -1.81 1.56 17.03
C TYR A 145 -0.86 2.61 17.63
N PRO A 146 -1.37 3.63 18.34
CA PRO A 146 -0.57 4.80 18.74
C PRO A 146 0.56 4.49 19.73
N ASN A 147 0.49 3.37 20.46
CA ASN A 147 1.45 2.97 21.50
C ASN A 147 1.97 1.53 21.32
N ALA A 148 1.84 0.97 20.12
CA ALA A 148 2.42 -0.34 19.83
C ALA A 148 3.84 -0.14 19.28
N VAL A 149 4.83 -0.67 19.98
CA VAL A 149 6.14 -0.92 19.40
C VAL A 149 5.94 -2.02 18.35
N SER A 150 6.47 -1.81 17.14
CA SER A 150 6.36 -2.76 16.03
C SER A 150 6.60 -4.19 16.53
N PRO A 151 5.75 -5.17 16.14
CA PRO A 151 5.94 -6.54 16.61
C PRO A 151 7.37 -6.98 16.30
N THR A 152 8.00 -7.63 17.27
CA THR A 152 9.23 -8.39 17.02
C THR A 152 8.96 -9.42 15.91
N GLU A 153 10.00 -9.99 15.29
CA GLU A 153 9.86 -10.97 14.19
C GLU A 153 8.86 -12.12 14.49
N GLU A 154 8.54 -12.35 15.77
CA GLU A 154 7.59 -13.34 16.27
C GLU A 154 6.11 -12.89 16.42
N GLY A 155 5.77 -11.64 16.07
CA GLY A 155 4.37 -11.20 15.94
C GLY A 155 3.66 -10.75 17.23
N GLU A 156 4.34 -10.68 18.37
CA GLU A 156 3.78 -10.12 19.60
C GLU A 156 3.89 -8.59 19.60
N PHE A 157 2.74 -7.92 19.78
CA PHE A 157 2.72 -6.47 20.01
C PHE A 157 3.22 -6.19 21.43
N THR A 158 4.29 -5.41 21.54
CA THR A 158 4.72 -4.83 22.82
C THR A 158 4.14 -3.42 22.91
N TYR A 159 3.44 -3.15 24.00
CA TYR A 159 2.88 -1.82 24.27
C TYR A 159 3.77 -1.11 25.28
N ASP A 160 4.01 0.18 25.07
CA ASP A 160 4.65 1.00 26.11
C ASP A 160 3.74 1.01 27.34
N VAL A 161 4.25 0.48 28.46
CA VAL A 161 3.59 0.59 29.76
C VAL A 161 3.92 1.98 30.29
N LEU A 162 2.92 2.86 30.29
CA LEU A 162 3.00 4.20 30.93
C LEU A 162 3.30 4.09 32.43
#